data_AF-A0A6V7W9Y2-F1
#
_entry.id   AF-A0A6V7W9Y2-F1
#
_cell.length_a   1.000
_cell.length_b   1.000
_cell.length_c   1.000
_cell.angle_alpha   90.00
_cell.angle_beta   90.00
_cell.angle_gamma   90.00
#
_symmetry.space_group_name_H-M   'P 1'
#
loop_
_entity.id
_entity.type
_entity.pdbx_description
1 polymer ?
#
loop_
_entity_poly.entity_id
_entity_poly.type
_entity_poly.pdbx_seq_one_letter_code
_entity_poly.pdbx_strand_id
1 'polypeptide(L)'
;MDNELELLSSITGRMLLSMPRLRYLPVFSKTFKLLDDNIEKVFIYINRIVYERINKIKFGENEEPKDLLDYFLKQSDEAKNANWSDEKKENFDLKNLAPFSFDLFIAGQETTAKTLGFLVLYLLLDQRVQKKLHEELDNLRGEKIKNGLDDYFTMSDRTKLPYLNAVINETQRLANLLPINLAHRTMSDANILNKFNLKKGTPIVPQICCVLFDEKIFPRPYRFEPERFLDDQGMLKRVEQLIPFGIGKSYT
;
A
#
# COMPACT_ATOMS: atom_id res chain seq x y z
N MET A 1 -9.52 -17.10 -3.45
CA MET A 1 -8.70 -15.90 -3.22
C MET A 1 -9.23 -15.03 -2.09
N ASP A 2 -10.47 -14.51 -2.12
CA ASP A 2 -10.97 -13.62 -1.04
C ASP A 2 -10.91 -14.25 0.37
N ASN A 3 -11.48 -15.45 0.54
CA ASN A 3 -11.41 -16.18 1.82
C ASN A 3 -9.97 -16.60 2.23
N GLU A 4 -9.03 -16.65 1.28
CA GLU A 4 -7.65 -17.11 1.52
C GLU A 4 -6.80 -15.96 2.09
N LEU A 5 -7.04 -14.73 1.66
CA LEU A 5 -6.39 -13.51 2.13
C LEU A 5 -6.95 -13.02 3.47
N GLU A 6 -8.24 -13.24 3.73
CA GLU A 6 -8.85 -12.92 5.04
C GLU A 6 -8.18 -13.67 6.20
N LEU A 7 -7.66 -14.88 5.96
CA LEU A 7 -6.97 -15.64 7.00
C LEU A 7 -5.63 -15.02 7.37
N LEU A 8 -4.89 -14.47 6.40
CA LEU A 8 -3.63 -13.75 6.64
C LEU A 8 -3.87 -12.47 7.46
N SER A 9 -4.96 -11.76 7.18
CA SER A 9 -5.32 -10.53 7.90
C SER A 9 -6.04 -10.77 9.23
N SER A 10 -6.45 -12.01 9.52
CA SER A 10 -7.04 -12.40 10.82
C SER A 10 -6.08 -12.18 11.99
N ILE A 11 -6.61 -12.05 13.21
CA ILE A 11 -5.81 -11.92 14.44
C ILE A 11 -4.90 -13.15 14.61
N THR A 12 -5.43 -14.34 14.35
CA THR A 12 -4.73 -15.61 14.48
C THR A 12 -3.60 -15.75 13.46
N GLY A 13 -3.83 -15.30 12.22
CA GLY A 13 -2.81 -15.24 11.17
C GLY A 13 -1.66 -14.30 11.54
N ARG A 14 -1.98 -13.09 12.01
CA ARG A 14 -0.98 -12.12 12.50
C ARG A 14 -0.17 -12.64 13.70
N MET A 15 -0.80 -13.34 14.63
CA MET A 15 -0.10 -14.00 15.73
C MET A 15 0.91 -15.04 15.22
N LEU A 16 0.49 -15.91 14.29
CA LEU A 16 1.36 -16.92 13.68
C LEU A 16 2.56 -16.29 12.93
N LEU A 17 2.36 -15.18 12.23
CA LEU A 17 3.43 -14.44 11.55
C LEU A 17 4.42 -13.81 12.55
N SER A 18 3.92 -13.20 13.63
CA SER A 18 4.77 -12.57 14.65
C SER A 18 5.51 -13.58 15.55
N MET A 19 4.93 -14.76 15.76
CA MET A 19 5.46 -15.82 16.61
C MET A 19 5.35 -17.17 15.89
N PRO A 20 6.28 -17.49 14.96
CA PRO A 20 6.21 -18.70 14.16
C PRO A 20 6.19 -20.00 14.97
N ARG A 21 6.69 -19.98 16.22
CA ARG A 21 6.64 -21.13 17.14
C ARG A 21 5.22 -21.52 17.55
N LEU A 22 4.23 -20.63 17.43
CA LEU A 22 2.83 -20.94 17.73
C LEU A 22 2.28 -22.06 16.84
N ARG A 23 2.86 -22.29 15.65
CA ARG A 23 2.43 -23.37 14.74
C ARG A 23 2.47 -24.78 15.35
N TYR A 24 3.29 -24.99 16.38
CA TYR A 24 3.41 -26.28 17.07
C TYR A 24 2.34 -26.51 18.13
N LEU A 25 1.58 -25.48 18.50
CA LEU A 25 0.47 -25.60 19.44
C LEU A 25 -0.78 -26.12 18.71
N PRO A 26 -1.51 -27.12 19.26
CA PRO A 26 -2.69 -27.71 18.62
C PRO A 26 -3.78 -26.70 18.23
N VAL A 27 -3.91 -25.61 18.99
CA VAL A 27 -4.89 -24.54 18.74
C VAL A 27 -4.59 -23.79 17.43
N PHE A 28 -3.32 -23.64 17.09
CA PHE A 28 -2.88 -22.88 15.91
C PHE A 28 -2.48 -23.79 14.74
N SER A 29 -2.22 -25.08 14.98
CA SER A 29 -1.73 -26.00 13.95
C SER A 29 -2.71 -26.16 12.78
N LYS A 30 -4.02 -26.20 13.05
CA LYS A 30 -5.06 -26.26 12.01
C LYS A 30 -5.09 -24.98 11.18
N THR A 31 -5.03 -23.81 11.83
CA THR A 31 -4.97 -22.51 11.16
C THR A 31 -3.70 -22.36 10.33
N PHE A 32 -2.56 -22.81 10.86
CA PHE A 32 -1.29 -22.79 10.15
C PHE A 32 -1.34 -23.67 8.90
N LYS A 33 -1.86 -24.91 8.99
CA LYS A 33 -2.03 -25.78 7.81
C LYS A 33 -2.90 -25.13 6.75
N LEU A 34 -4.05 -24.57 7.15
CA LEU A 34 -4.93 -23.87 6.21
C LEU A 34 -4.23 -22.66 5.56
N LEU A 35 -3.41 -21.94 6.31
CA LEU A 35 -2.62 -20.82 5.79
C LEU A 35 -1.59 -21.30 4.76
N ASP A 36 -0.87 -22.36 5.09
CA ASP A 36 0.16 -22.96 4.23
C ASP A 36 -0.46 -23.46 2.91
N ASP A 37 -1.57 -24.22 3.01
CA ASP A 37 -2.32 -24.72 1.84
C ASP A 37 -2.83 -23.57 0.95
N ASN A 38 -3.29 -22.48 1.56
CA ASN A 38 -3.79 -21.31 0.83
C ASN A 38 -2.66 -20.55 0.12
N ILE A 39 -1.54 -20.34 0.82
CA ILE A 39 -0.35 -19.72 0.25
C ILE A 39 0.17 -20.57 -0.92
N GLU A 40 0.24 -21.89 -0.76
CA GLU A 40 0.68 -22.81 -1.81
C GLU A 40 -0.19 -22.69 -3.07
N LYS A 41 -1.52 -22.66 -2.94
CA LYS A 41 -2.43 -22.47 -4.08
C LYS A 41 -2.18 -21.15 -4.80
N VAL A 42 -1.97 -20.06 -4.06
CA VAL A 42 -1.67 -18.75 -4.65
C VAL A 42 -0.34 -18.80 -5.40
N PHE A 43 0.70 -19.42 -4.81
CA PHE A 43 1.99 -19.57 -5.48
C PHE A 43 1.90 -20.47 -6.72
N ILE A 44 1.12 -21.55 -6.71
CA ILE A 44 0.87 -22.37 -7.90
C ILE A 44 0.25 -21.53 -9.02
N TYR A 45 -0.75 -20.71 -8.68
CA TYR A 45 -1.40 -19.82 -9.65
C TYR A 45 -0.46 -18.76 -10.22
N ILE A 46 0.31 -18.08 -9.37
CA ILE A 46 1.29 -17.07 -9.79
C ILE A 46 2.39 -17.70 -10.65
N ASN A 47 2.94 -18.85 -10.24
CA ASN A 47 3.95 -19.56 -11.01
C ASN A 47 3.43 -19.94 -12.40
N ARG A 48 2.17 -20.39 -12.51
CA ARG A 48 1.56 -20.67 -13.82
C ARG A 48 1.58 -19.44 -14.74
N ILE A 49 1.18 -18.27 -14.23
CA ILE A 49 1.22 -17.01 -15.00
C ILE A 49 2.65 -16.66 -15.42
N VAL A 50 3.60 -16.78 -14.49
CA VAL A 50 5.03 -16.53 -14.76
C VAL A 50 5.56 -17.47 -15.85
N TYR A 51 5.25 -18.77 -15.78
CA TYR A 51 5.65 -19.75 -16.79
C TYR A 51 5.04 -19.45 -18.16
N GLU A 52 3.75 -19.11 -18.22
CA GLU A 52 3.09 -18.70 -19.45
C GLU A 52 3.76 -17.48 -20.07
N ARG A 53 4.13 -16.48 -19.25
CA ARG A 53 4.82 -15.26 -19.70
C ARG A 53 6.24 -15.55 -20.21
N ILE A 54 7.00 -16.36 -19.49
CA ILE A 54 8.35 -16.80 -19.91
C ILE A 54 8.28 -17.52 -21.25
N ASN A 55 7.30 -18.39 -21.45
CA ASN A 55 7.14 -19.12 -22.71
C ASN A 55 6.83 -18.17 -23.87
N LYS A 56 5.92 -17.21 -23.70
CA LYS A 56 5.61 -16.21 -24.73
C LYS A 56 6.85 -15.44 -25.20
N ILE A 57 7.66 -14.97 -24.26
CA ILE A 57 8.91 -14.24 -24.55
C ILE A 57 9.91 -15.16 -25.28
N LYS A 58 10.10 -16.40 -24.82
CA LYS A 58 11.00 -17.37 -25.46
C LYS A 58 10.61 -17.74 -26.90
N PHE A 59 9.31 -17.75 -27.22
CA PHE A 59 8.81 -18.12 -28.54
C PHE A 59 8.65 -16.93 -29.51
N GLY A 60 9.30 -15.79 -29.20
CA GLY A 60 9.53 -14.74 -30.20
C GLY A 60 8.49 -13.63 -30.24
N GLU A 61 7.60 -13.53 -29.26
CA GLU A 61 6.87 -12.29 -28.97
C GLU A 61 7.84 -11.31 -28.30
N ASN A 62 8.84 -10.86 -29.04
CA ASN A 62 9.90 -9.97 -28.57
C ASN A 62 9.36 -8.52 -28.57
N GLU A 63 8.36 -8.29 -27.72
CA GLU A 63 7.75 -6.99 -27.52
C GLU A 63 8.55 -6.21 -26.46
N GLU A 64 8.58 -4.88 -26.60
CA GLU A 64 9.04 -4.00 -25.52
C GLU A 64 8.29 -4.33 -24.22
N PRO A 65 8.95 -4.31 -23.04
CA PRO A 65 8.32 -4.67 -21.78
C PRO A 65 7.04 -3.87 -21.55
N LYS A 66 5.89 -4.54 -21.43
CA LYS A 66 4.58 -3.89 -21.27
C LYS A 66 4.19 -3.72 -19.82
N ASP A 67 4.74 -4.57 -18.96
CA ASP A 67 4.43 -4.60 -17.53
C ASP A 67 5.68 -4.92 -16.70
N LEU A 68 5.51 -4.88 -15.39
CA LEU A 68 6.58 -5.10 -14.42
C LEU A 68 7.21 -6.51 -14.51
N LEU A 69 6.43 -7.53 -14.91
CA LEU A 69 6.94 -8.89 -15.05
C LEU A 69 7.86 -8.98 -16.26
N ASP A 70 7.48 -8.36 -17.39
CA ASP A 70 8.34 -8.29 -18.57
C ASP A 70 9.65 -7.57 -18.26
N TYR A 71 9.59 -6.46 -17.51
CA TYR A 71 10.78 -5.74 -17.07
C TYR A 71 11.66 -6.62 -16.18
N PHE A 72 11.08 -7.35 -15.22
CA PHE A 72 11.83 -8.27 -14.37
C PHE A 72 12.51 -9.36 -15.19
N LEU A 73 11.80 -9.97 -16.15
CA LEU A 73 12.33 -11.02 -17.02
C LEU A 73 13.49 -10.51 -17.89
N LYS A 74 13.34 -9.32 -18.49
CA LYS A 74 14.42 -8.65 -19.25
C LYS A 74 15.65 -8.41 -18.36
N GLN A 75 15.45 -7.87 -17.16
CA GLN A 75 16.56 -7.63 -16.22
C GLN A 75 17.22 -8.93 -15.74
N SER A 76 16.45 -10.01 -15.60
CA SER A 76 16.97 -11.35 -15.27
C SER A 76 17.87 -11.90 -16.36
N ASP A 77 17.52 -11.69 -17.64
CA ASP A 77 18.35 -12.09 -18.76
C ASP A 77 19.60 -11.21 -18.91
N GLU A 78 19.49 -9.90 -18.69
CA GLU A 78 20.64 -8.98 -18.65
C GLU A 78 21.62 -9.36 -17.51
N ALA A 79 21.11 -9.75 -16.34
CA ALA A 79 21.90 -10.14 -15.18
C ALA A 79 22.85 -11.33 -15.45
N LYS A 80 22.50 -12.22 -16.39
CA LYS A 80 23.33 -13.38 -16.77
C LYS A 80 24.62 -12.98 -17.46
N ASN A 81 24.57 -11.92 -18.25
CA ASN A 81 25.69 -11.48 -19.09
C ASN A 81 26.38 -10.21 -18.56
N ALA A 82 25.74 -9.49 -17.66
CA ALA A 82 26.27 -8.25 -17.09
C ALA A 82 27.21 -8.49 -15.91
N ASN A 83 28.19 -7.60 -15.73
CA ASN A 83 29.07 -7.58 -14.56
C ASN A 83 28.38 -6.91 -13.36
N TRP A 84 27.23 -7.44 -12.95
CA TRP A 84 26.51 -6.98 -11.77
C TRP A 84 27.09 -7.62 -10.50
N SER A 85 26.97 -6.92 -9.37
CA SER A 85 27.23 -7.48 -8.05
C SER A 85 26.35 -8.69 -7.77
N ASP A 86 26.85 -9.65 -6.99
CA ASP A 86 26.13 -10.90 -6.67
C ASP A 86 24.75 -10.63 -6.05
N GLU A 87 24.64 -9.65 -5.15
CA GLU A 87 23.36 -9.23 -4.54
C GLU A 87 22.32 -8.83 -5.61
N LYS A 88 22.76 -8.08 -6.63
CA LYS A 88 21.87 -7.61 -7.70
C LYS A 88 21.46 -8.77 -8.60
N LYS A 89 22.36 -9.71 -8.89
CA LYS A 89 22.03 -10.93 -9.65
C LYS A 89 21.03 -11.80 -8.90
N GLU A 90 21.18 -11.93 -7.58
CA GLU A 90 20.24 -12.65 -6.74
C GLU A 90 18.87 -11.98 -6.74
N ASN A 91 18.78 -10.66 -6.61
CA ASN A 91 17.50 -9.93 -6.62
C ASN A 91 16.70 -10.13 -7.91
N PHE A 92 17.37 -10.28 -9.06
CA PHE A 92 16.74 -10.52 -10.37
C PHE A 92 16.75 -12.00 -10.79
N ASP A 93 16.99 -12.93 -9.87
CA ASP A 93 16.82 -14.36 -10.12
C ASP A 93 15.33 -14.69 -10.37
N LEU A 94 15.04 -15.52 -11.37
CA LEU A 94 13.68 -15.95 -11.70
C LEU A 94 12.95 -16.58 -10.50
N LYS A 95 13.68 -17.19 -9.55
CA LYS A 95 13.07 -17.73 -8.32
C LYS A 95 12.37 -16.66 -7.47
N ASN A 96 12.78 -15.40 -7.60
CA ASN A 96 12.24 -14.28 -6.84
C ASN A 96 11.05 -13.60 -7.53
N LEU A 97 10.77 -13.93 -8.80
CA LEU A 97 9.68 -13.31 -9.56
C LEU A 97 8.30 -13.63 -8.97
N ALA A 98 8.04 -14.90 -8.61
CA ALA A 98 6.75 -15.27 -8.02
C ALA A 98 6.54 -14.66 -6.62
N PRO A 99 7.51 -14.72 -5.67
CA PRO A 99 7.42 -14.00 -4.40
C PRO A 99 7.23 -12.49 -4.55
N PHE A 100 7.96 -11.86 -5.47
CA PHE A 100 7.84 -10.43 -5.75
C PHE A 100 6.45 -10.06 -6.29
N SER A 101 5.91 -10.86 -7.20
CA SER A 101 4.57 -10.67 -7.76
C SER A 101 3.49 -10.82 -6.68
N PHE A 102 3.66 -11.79 -5.79
CA PHE A 102 2.76 -11.99 -4.66
C PHE A 102 2.76 -10.78 -3.72
N ASP A 103 3.94 -10.30 -3.33
CA ASP A 103 4.07 -9.14 -2.43
C ASP A 103 3.38 -7.88 -3.01
N LEU A 104 3.62 -7.58 -4.29
CA LEU A 104 3.00 -6.44 -4.96
C LEU A 104 1.46 -6.55 -4.99
N PHE A 105 0.95 -7.75 -5.32
CA PHE A 105 -0.49 -7.99 -5.44
C PHE A 105 -1.19 -7.81 -4.09
N ILE A 106 -0.63 -8.39 -3.02
CA ILE A 106 -1.19 -8.32 -1.68
C ILE A 106 -1.13 -6.89 -1.13
N ALA A 107 0.03 -6.23 -1.27
CA ALA A 107 0.23 -4.88 -0.77
C ALA A 107 -0.72 -3.89 -1.46
N GLY A 108 -0.96 -4.03 -2.76
CA GLY A 108 -1.79 -3.12 -3.55
C GLY A 108 -3.30 -3.37 -3.47
N GLN A 109 -3.72 -4.64 -3.46
CA GLN A 109 -5.14 -4.99 -3.59
C GLN A 109 -5.93 -4.66 -2.31
N GLU A 110 -5.53 -5.23 -1.17
CA GLU A 110 -6.33 -5.17 0.06
C GLU A 110 -6.36 -3.75 0.64
N THR A 111 -5.24 -3.05 0.61
CA THR A 111 -5.11 -1.69 1.16
C THR A 111 -5.94 -0.67 0.36
N THR A 112 -5.89 -0.75 -0.97
CA THR A 112 -6.65 0.16 -1.85
C THR A 112 -8.15 -0.11 -1.74
N ALA A 113 -8.57 -1.38 -1.78
CA ALA A 113 -9.97 -1.75 -1.68
C ALA A 113 -10.59 -1.29 -0.34
N LYS A 114 -9.89 -1.51 0.78
CA LYS A 114 -10.34 -1.05 2.10
C LYS A 114 -10.39 0.48 2.19
N THR A 115 -9.39 1.17 1.63
CA THR A 115 -9.37 2.64 1.62
C THR A 115 -10.60 3.20 0.88
N LEU A 116 -10.92 2.64 -0.29
CA LEU A 116 -12.12 3.01 -1.05
C LEU A 116 -13.41 2.67 -0.28
N GLY A 117 -13.46 1.52 0.40
CA GLY A 117 -14.59 1.15 1.26
C GLY A 117 -14.83 2.17 2.38
N PHE A 118 -13.76 2.60 3.06
CA PHE A 118 -13.85 3.67 4.07
C PHE A 118 -14.23 5.02 3.47
N LEU A 119 -13.71 5.37 2.28
CA LEU A 119 -14.09 6.60 1.59
C LEU A 119 -15.60 6.66 1.38
N VAL A 120 -16.17 5.59 0.81
CA VAL A 120 -17.62 5.51 0.58
C VAL A 120 -18.38 5.55 1.91
N LEU A 121 -17.92 4.81 2.92
CA LEU A 121 -18.54 4.82 4.25
C LEU A 121 -18.60 6.23 4.85
N TYR A 122 -17.49 6.98 4.81
CA TYR A 122 -17.45 8.33 5.38
C TYR A 122 -18.34 9.32 4.61
N LEU A 123 -18.42 9.19 3.28
CA LEU A 123 -19.35 9.99 2.47
C LEU A 123 -20.82 9.68 2.79
N LEU A 124 -21.17 8.41 2.98
CA LEU A 124 -22.52 8.01 3.37
C LEU A 124 -22.91 8.59 4.74
N LEU A 125 -21.97 8.61 5.69
CA LEU A 125 -22.19 9.12 7.04
C LEU A 125 -22.21 10.65 7.14
N ASP A 126 -21.54 11.37 6.23
CA ASP A 126 -21.56 12.85 6.19
C ASP A 126 -22.00 13.39 4.83
N GLN A 127 -23.32 13.55 4.69
CA GLN A 127 -23.97 14.08 3.49
C GLN A 127 -23.52 15.50 3.11
N ARG A 128 -22.99 16.29 4.06
CA ARG A 128 -22.49 17.63 3.76
C ARG A 128 -21.19 17.56 2.97
N VAL A 129 -20.28 16.67 3.38
CA VAL A 129 -19.03 16.41 2.65
C VAL A 129 -19.33 15.81 1.29
N GLN A 130 -20.23 14.84 1.22
CA GLN A 130 -20.66 14.24 -0.05
C GLN A 130 -21.20 15.30 -1.03
N LYS A 131 -22.11 16.17 -0.57
CA LYS A 131 -22.66 17.23 -1.40
C LYS A 131 -21.59 18.19 -1.92
N LYS A 132 -20.70 18.66 -1.05
CA LYS A 132 -19.61 19.58 -1.42
C LYS A 132 -18.62 18.95 -2.39
N LEU A 133 -18.35 17.64 -2.26
CA LEU A 133 -17.53 16.90 -3.20
C LEU A 133 -18.20 16.79 -4.57
N HIS A 134 -19.50 16.48 -4.63
CA HIS A 134 -20.24 16.46 -5.89
C HIS A 134 -20.25 17.84 -6.56
N GLU A 135 -20.45 18.92 -5.80
CA GLU A 135 -20.38 20.29 -6.32
C GLU A 135 -19.01 20.60 -6.96
N GLU A 136 -17.89 20.21 -6.33
CA GLU A 136 -16.56 20.38 -6.92
C GLU A 136 -16.40 19.60 -8.25
N LEU A 137 -16.84 18.34 -8.27
CA LEU A 137 -16.75 17.48 -9.45
C LEU A 137 -17.62 17.99 -10.60
N ASP A 138 -18.86 18.42 -10.31
CA ASP A 138 -19.80 18.93 -11.29
C ASP A 138 -19.33 20.26 -11.89
N ASN A 139 -18.73 21.13 -11.07
CA ASN A 139 -18.14 22.39 -11.53
C ASN A 139 -17.00 22.15 -12.52
N LEU A 140 -16.06 21.25 -12.19
CA LEU A 140 -14.95 20.94 -13.09
C LEU A 140 -15.43 20.25 -14.37
N ARG A 141 -16.35 19.30 -14.27
CA ARG A 141 -16.96 18.65 -15.44
C ARG A 141 -17.65 19.68 -16.35
N GLY A 142 -18.40 20.61 -15.76
CA GLY A 142 -19.05 21.71 -16.49
C GLY A 142 -18.05 22.64 -17.19
N GLU A 143 -16.92 22.96 -16.55
CA GLU A 143 -15.82 23.73 -17.15
C GLU A 143 -15.22 22.99 -18.35
N LYS A 144 -14.95 21.68 -18.21
CA LYS A 144 -14.40 20.85 -19.29
C LYS A 144 -15.31 20.82 -20.51
N ILE A 145 -16.60 20.57 -20.31
CA ILE A 145 -17.61 20.54 -21.37
C ILE A 145 -17.68 21.91 -22.08
N LYS A 146 -17.68 23.02 -21.34
CA LYS A 146 -17.69 24.38 -21.92
C LYS A 146 -16.46 24.68 -22.77
N ASN A 147 -15.31 24.10 -22.42
CA ASN A 147 -14.06 24.26 -23.14
C ASN A 147 -13.90 23.25 -24.29
N GLY A 148 -14.94 22.47 -24.62
CA GLY A 148 -14.91 21.47 -25.69
C GLY A 148 -14.02 20.26 -25.38
N LEU A 149 -13.76 20.00 -24.09
CA LEU A 149 -13.02 18.83 -23.62
C LEU A 149 -13.98 17.69 -23.28
N ASP A 150 -13.45 16.47 -23.25
CA ASP A 150 -14.20 15.28 -22.83
C ASP A 150 -14.64 15.38 -21.35
N ASP A 151 -15.73 14.68 -21.01
CA ASP A 151 -16.36 14.76 -19.68
C ASP A 151 -15.74 13.84 -18.61
N TYR A 152 -14.78 12.99 -18.99
CA TYR A 152 -14.12 12.07 -18.06
C TYR A 152 -12.96 12.74 -17.31
N PHE A 153 -12.72 12.32 -16.07
CA PHE A 153 -11.59 12.82 -15.26
C PHE A 153 -10.29 12.12 -15.63
N THR A 154 -9.20 12.88 -15.59
CA THR A 154 -7.83 12.44 -15.87
C THR A 154 -6.90 12.80 -14.71
N MET A 155 -5.68 12.27 -14.68
CA MET A 155 -4.73 12.59 -13.60
C MET A 155 -4.30 14.06 -13.57
N SER A 156 -4.36 14.79 -14.69
CA SER A 156 -4.05 16.23 -14.71
C SER A 156 -5.13 17.05 -13.99
N ASP A 157 -6.38 16.59 -13.98
CA ASP A 157 -7.50 17.21 -13.29
C ASP A 157 -7.32 17.21 -11.76
N ARG A 158 -6.47 16.33 -11.22
CA ARG A 158 -6.21 16.22 -9.78
C ARG A 158 -5.84 17.56 -9.13
N THR A 159 -5.09 18.40 -9.83
CA THR A 159 -4.66 19.72 -9.33
C THR A 159 -5.82 20.72 -9.19
N LYS A 160 -6.92 20.50 -9.91
CA LYS A 160 -8.13 21.32 -9.90
C LYS A 160 -9.19 20.81 -8.92
N LEU A 161 -8.90 19.73 -8.17
CA LEU A 161 -9.83 19.08 -7.25
C LEU A 161 -9.29 19.08 -5.81
N PRO A 162 -9.03 20.25 -5.20
CA PRO A 162 -8.46 20.33 -3.85
C PRO A 162 -9.34 19.66 -2.79
N TYR A 163 -10.67 19.75 -2.89
CA TYR A 163 -11.59 19.12 -1.94
C TYR A 163 -11.58 17.59 -2.05
N LEU A 164 -11.58 17.02 -3.25
CA LEU A 164 -11.41 15.58 -3.44
C LEU A 164 -10.10 15.08 -2.82
N ASN A 165 -8.98 15.78 -3.04
CA ASN A 165 -7.71 15.39 -2.43
C ASN A 165 -7.76 15.51 -0.90
N ALA A 166 -8.45 16.51 -0.36
CA ALA A 166 -8.65 16.67 1.07
C ALA A 166 -9.51 15.53 1.67
N VAL A 167 -10.56 15.09 0.96
CA VAL A 167 -11.39 13.93 1.32
C VAL A 167 -10.58 12.64 1.32
N ILE A 168 -9.72 12.43 0.32
CA ILE A 168 -8.81 11.27 0.26
C ILE A 168 -7.83 11.29 1.44
N ASN A 169 -7.21 12.45 1.72
CA ASN A 169 -6.29 12.62 2.84
C ASN A 169 -6.95 12.32 4.19
N GLU A 170 -8.16 12.85 4.41
CA GLU A 170 -8.90 12.61 5.65
C GLU A 170 -9.38 11.15 5.76
N THR A 171 -9.72 10.52 4.63
CA THR A 171 -10.04 9.09 4.60
C THR A 171 -8.84 8.26 5.03
N GLN A 172 -7.66 8.53 4.46
CA GLN A 172 -6.43 7.81 4.84
C GLN A 172 -6.06 8.04 6.30
N ARG A 173 -6.21 9.28 6.80
CA ARG A 173 -5.95 9.61 8.21
C ARG A 173 -6.86 8.85 9.16
N LEU A 174 -8.17 8.85 8.89
CA LEU A 174 -9.17 8.34 9.82
C LEU A 174 -9.32 6.81 9.71
N ALA A 175 -9.29 6.26 8.49
CA ALA A 175 -9.32 4.81 8.27
C ALA A 175 -8.08 4.13 8.86
N ASN A 176 -6.91 4.78 8.75
CA ASN A 176 -5.63 4.36 9.32
C ASN A 176 -5.43 2.83 9.27
N LEU A 177 -5.43 2.27 8.06
CA LEU A 177 -5.49 0.81 7.85
C LEU A 177 -4.33 0.04 8.48
N LEU A 178 -3.17 0.69 8.64
CA LEU A 178 -1.97 0.16 9.28
C LEU A 178 -1.59 1.06 10.47
N PRO A 179 -2.37 1.04 11.58
CA PRO A 179 -2.17 1.95 12.70
C PRO A 179 -0.85 1.68 13.43
N ILE A 180 -0.44 0.41 13.41
CA ILE A 180 0.86 -0.08 13.83
C ILE A 180 1.53 -0.53 12.53
N ASN A 181 2.52 0.23 12.08
CA ASN A 181 3.18 -0.03 10.80
C ASN A 181 4.04 -1.31 10.86
N LEU A 182 4.64 -1.69 9.74
CA LEU A 182 5.55 -2.83 9.65
C LEU A 182 6.73 -2.68 10.62
N ALA A 183 7.16 -3.81 11.18
CA ALA A 183 8.30 -3.84 12.08
C ALA A 183 9.60 -3.57 11.31
N HIS A 184 10.42 -2.66 11.83
CA HIS A 184 11.78 -2.39 11.37
C HIS A 184 12.80 -2.95 12.37
N ARG A 185 14.08 -2.91 11.99
CA ARG A 185 15.20 -3.31 12.84
C ARG A 185 16.36 -2.34 12.67
N THR A 186 17.02 -1.98 13.76
CA THR A 186 18.22 -1.13 13.70
C THR A 186 19.37 -1.86 12.99
N MET A 187 19.99 -1.20 12.01
CA MET A 187 21.12 -1.75 11.25
C MET A 187 22.47 -1.49 11.93
N SER A 188 22.52 -0.53 12.86
CA SER A 188 23.66 -0.17 13.70
C SER A 188 23.16 0.25 15.09
N ASP A 189 24.07 0.44 16.03
CA ASP A 189 23.75 1.19 17.24
C ASP A 189 23.23 2.58 16.83
N ALA A 190 22.16 3.04 17.49
CA ALA A 190 21.47 4.27 17.16
C ALA A 190 21.06 5.00 18.44
N ASN A 191 21.07 6.33 18.41
CA ASN A 191 20.52 7.13 19.49
C ASN A 191 19.28 7.88 18.98
N ILE A 192 18.16 7.70 19.67
CA ILE A 192 16.90 8.40 19.40
C ILE A 192 16.76 9.58 20.36
N LEU A 193 16.58 10.77 19.79
CA LEU A 193 16.32 12.04 20.50
C LEU A 193 17.36 12.39 21.58
N ASN A 194 18.61 11.95 21.42
CA ASN A 194 19.68 12.09 22.43
C ASN A 194 19.31 11.51 23.81
N LYS A 195 18.35 10.57 23.85
CA LYS A 195 17.76 10.04 25.09
C LYS A 195 17.77 8.51 25.14
N PHE A 196 17.53 7.84 24.01
CA PHE A 196 17.40 6.39 23.98
C PHE A 196 18.48 5.77 23.10
N ASN A 197 19.39 5.03 23.72
CA ASN A 197 20.41 4.25 23.01
C ASN A 197 19.84 2.88 22.63
N LEU A 198 19.67 2.65 21.33
CA LEU A 198 19.26 1.38 20.77
C LEU A 198 20.48 0.64 20.24
N LYS A 199 20.59 -0.65 20.56
CA LYS A 199 21.63 -1.52 20.01
C LYS A 199 21.27 -1.96 18.61
N LYS A 200 22.27 -2.29 17.79
CA LYS A 200 22.07 -2.98 16.51
C LYS A 200 21.19 -4.22 16.72
N GLY A 201 20.23 -4.44 15.82
CA GLY A 201 19.31 -5.56 15.89
C GLY A 201 18.05 -5.32 16.74
N THR A 202 17.87 -4.14 17.32
CA THR A 202 16.67 -3.81 18.09
C THR A 202 15.45 -3.70 17.16
N PRO A 203 14.35 -4.45 17.42
CA PRO A 203 13.11 -4.30 16.66
C PRO A 203 12.41 -2.98 17.03
N ILE A 204 11.87 -2.29 16.02
CA ILE A 204 11.16 -1.01 16.15
C ILE A 204 9.83 -1.15 15.43
N VAL A 205 8.72 -0.84 16.10
CA VAL A 205 7.39 -0.87 15.49
C VAL A 205 6.79 0.54 15.56
N PRO A 206 6.70 1.27 14.43
CA PRO A 206 6.14 2.61 14.41
C PRO A 206 4.63 2.60 14.67
N GLN A 207 4.18 3.39 15.63
CA GLN A 207 2.75 3.57 15.92
C GLN A 207 2.24 4.85 15.25
N ILE A 208 1.90 4.73 13.97
CA ILE A 208 1.40 5.86 13.16
C ILE A 208 0.11 6.43 13.77
N CYS A 209 -0.73 5.58 14.35
CA CYS A 209 -1.96 6.01 15.03
C CYS A 209 -1.72 7.07 16.11
N CYS A 210 -0.59 7.03 16.83
CA CYS A 210 -0.28 8.01 17.85
C CYS A 210 -0.12 9.42 17.28
N VAL A 211 0.30 9.55 16.02
CA VAL A 211 0.42 10.85 15.33
C VAL A 211 -0.90 11.26 14.69
N LEU A 212 -1.57 10.33 13.98
CA LEU A 212 -2.79 10.63 13.23
C LEU A 212 -4.02 10.92 14.11
N PHE A 213 -3.99 10.49 15.38
CA PHE A 213 -5.04 10.72 16.37
C PHE A 213 -4.61 11.65 17.52
N ASP A 214 -3.43 12.30 17.45
CA ASP A 214 -3.05 13.29 18.45
C ASP A 214 -3.92 14.55 18.30
N GLU A 215 -4.70 14.89 19.33
CA GLU A 215 -5.58 16.06 19.33
C GLU A 215 -4.83 17.39 19.17
N LYS A 216 -3.54 17.44 19.51
CA LYS A 216 -2.70 18.63 19.32
C LYS A 216 -2.30 18.84 17.86
N ILE A 217 -2.25 17.77 17.08
CA ILE A 217 -1.91 17.79 15.66
C ILE A 217 -3.19 17.85 14.82
N PHE A 218 -4.16 17.01 15.15
CA PHE A 218 -5.45 16.89 14.50
C PHE A 218 -6.57 17.14 15.53
N PRO A 219 -7.02 18.40 15.70
CA PRO A 219 -8.13 18.70 16.59
C PRO A 219 -9.37 17.88 16.24
N ARG A 220 -10.14 17.38 17.22
CA ARG A 220 -11.30 16.48 16.97
C ARG A 220 -10.93 15.29 16.06
N PRO A 221 -9.91 14.49 16.41
CA PRO A 221 -9.29 13.52 15.51
C PRO A 221 -10.22 12.38 15.06
N TYR A 222 -11.34 12.17 15.76
CA TYR A 222 -12.34 11.17 15.39
C TYR A 222 -13.45 11.68 14.47
N ARG A 223 -13.48 12.99 14.17
CA ARG A 223 -14.42 13.56 13.20
C ARG A 223 -13.79 13.60 11.82
N PHE A 224 -14.53 13.10 10.84
CA PHE A 224 -14.22 13.25 9.43
C PHE A 224 -14.39 14.71 9.00
N GLU A 225 -13.29 15.43 8.83
CA GLU A 225 -13.27 16.87 8.51
C GLU A 225 -12.23 17.14 7.42
N PRO A 226 -12.58 16.97 6.13
CA PRO A 226 -11.67 17.23 5.01
C PRO A 226 -11.07 18.63 5.01
N GLU A 227 -11.80 19.62 5.54
CA GLU A 227 -11.36 21.01 5.69
C GLU A 227 -10.01 21.14 6.43
N ARG A 228 -9.61 20.14 7.22
CA ARG A 228 -8.26 20.09 7.84
C ARG A 228 -7.12 20.18 6.82
N PHE A 229 -7.33 19.72 5.59
CA PHE A 229 -6.32 19.68 4.54
C PHE A 229 -6.46 20.83 3.54
N LEU A 230 -7.29 21.82 3.85
CA LEU A 230 -7.44 23.03 3.04
C LEU A 230 -6.81 24.22 3.75
N ASP A 231 -6.26 25.15 2.98
CA ASP A 231 -5.91 26.48 3.45
C ASP A 231 -7.10 27.45 3.36
N ASP A 232 -6.86 28.71 3.73
CA ASP A 232 -7.89 29.76 3.76
C ASP A 232 -8.42 30.12 2.35
N GLN A 233 -7.72 29.70 1.29
CA GLN A 233 -8.11 29.90 -0.11
C GLN A 233 -8.86 28.68 -0.67
N GLY A 234 -9.03 27.62 0.13
CA GLY A 234 -9.65 26.37 -0.29
C GLY A 234 -8.71 25.48 -1.12
N MET A 235 -7.42 25.78 -1.14
CA MET A 235 -6.42 24.96 -1.83
C MET A 235 -5.88 23.87 -0.91
N LEU A 236 -5.43 22.77 -1.51
CA LEU A 236 -4.87 21.64 -0.76
C LEU A 236 -3.56 22.06 -0.08
N LYS A 237 -3.54 22.05 1.26
CA LYS A 237 -2.31 22.29 2.02
C LYS A 237 -1.63 20.99 2.40
N ARG A 238 -0.30 21.03 2.45
CA ARG A 238 0.52 19.91 2.91
C ARG A 238 0.51 19.84 4.44
N VAL A 239 0.19 18.68 4.98
CA VAL A 239 0.29 18.38 6.42
C VAL A 239 1.38 17.34 6.61
N GLU A 240 2.51 17.74 7.19
CA GLU A 240 3.69 16.86 7.33
C GLU A 240 3.42 15.63 8.21
N GLN A 241 2.48 15.75 9.14
CA GLN A 241 2.09 14.71 10.08
C GLN A 241 1.12 13.69 9.46
N LEU A 242 0.57 13.95 8.27
CA LEU A 242 -0.18 12.96 7.52
C LEU A 242 0.79 11.98 6.86
N ILE A 243 1.06 10.88 7.57
CA ILE A 243 2.01 9.85 7.14
C ILE A 243 1.36 8.47 7.04
N PRO A 244 0.26 8.30 6.26
CA PRO A 244 -0.46 7.02 6.15
C PRO A 244 0.40 5.92 5.53
N PHE A 245 1.41 6.30 4.76
CA PHE A 245 2.42 5.39 4.24
C PHE A 245 3.68 5.37 5.11
N GLY A 246 3.91 6.39 5.96
CA GLY A 246 5.07 6.67 6.82
C GLY A 246 6.23 7.43 6.14
N ILE A 247 7.45 7.48 6.72
CA ILE A 247 8.60 8.34 6.32
C ILE A 247 10.03 7.74 6.38
N GLY A 248 10.83 7.81 5.30
CA GLY A 248 12.25 7.36 5.27
C GLY A 248 12.57 6.26 4.23
N LYS A 249 13.63 5.46 4.47
CA LYS A 249 14.16 4.47 3.49
C LYS A 249 13.23 3.29 3.19
N SER A 250 12.39 2.89 4.14
CA SER A 250 11.46 1.76 3.99
C SER A 250 10.06 2.19 3.53
N TYR A 251 9.98 3.38 2.93
CA TYR A 251 8.78 3.98 2.39
C TYR A 251 9.02 4.09 0.88
N THR A 252 8.07 3.55 0.09
CA THR A 252 8.11 3.41 -1.37
C THR A 252 9.25 4.14 -2.08
#